data_AF-A0A565CDS0-F1
#
_entry.id   AF-A0A565CDS0-F1
#
_cell.length_a   1.000
_cell.length_b   1.000
_cell.length_c   1.000
_cell.angle_alpha   90.00
_cell.angle_beta   90.00
_cell.angle_gamma   90.00
#
_symmetry.space_group_name_H-M   'P 1'
#
loop_
_entity.id
_entity.type
_entity.pdbx_description
1 polymer ?
#
loop_
_entity_poly.entity_id
_entity_poly.type
_entity_poly.pdbx_seq_one_letter_code
_entity_poly.pdbx_strand_id
1 'polypeptide(L)'
;MFLQAQSKNKIITYVAAVSLGVHFFLSWLLMVYFDLGITGAMTSMLVASWLPNIAQLLFVTCGGCKDTWKGFSWLAFKDLWPVLKLSVSSGGMICLELWYNTILVLLTGGLKDAEVALDALSICVNINGLEMMVAFGFMAAASVRVSNEIGRGNAKEAKFATLTAVLTSLSIGFIFFFVFLFLRGKISFIFTTSEAVAAQVADLSPILAFSILLNSVQPVLSGIFTLHFNMFYIKNV
;
A
#
# COMPACT_ATOMS: atom_id res chain seq x y z
N MET A 1 -0.06 6.16 -11.09
CA MET A 1 1.37 6.52 -11.31
C MET A 1 1.60 7.72 -12.24
N PHE A 2 0.80 7.97 -13.29
CA PHE A 2 1.04 9.07 -14.25
C PHE A 2 1.26 10.46 -13.60
N LEU A 3 0.37 10.86 -12.68
CA LEU A 3 0.51 12.14 -11.96
C LEU A 3 1.65 12.13 -10.93
N GLN A 4 1.93 10.96 -10.33
CA GLN A 4 3.02 10.80 -9.36
C GLN A 4 4.38 11.01 -10.01
N ALA A 5 4.60 10.41 -11.19
CA ALA A 5 5.84 10.57 -11.97
C ALA A 5 6.17 12.05 -12.24
N GLN A 6 5.14 12.87 -12.46
CA GLN A 6 5.24 14.31 -12.69
C GLN A 6 5.28 15.15 -11.40
N SER A 7 5.39 14.51 -10.23
CA SER A 7 5.32 15.17 -8.91
C SER A 7 4.05 16.00 -8.66
N LYS A 8 2.93 15.68 -9.33
CA LYS A 8 1.62 16.32 -9.13
C LYS A 8 0.81 15.63 -8.02
N ASN A 9 1.50 15.23 -6.94
CA ASN A 9 0.92 14.44 -5.84
C ASN A 9 -0.19 15.18 -5.09
N LYS A 10 -0.16 16.52 -5.05
CA LYS A 10 -1.22 17.33 -4.39
C LYS A 10 -2.61 16.98 -4.90
N ILE A 11 -2.78 16.82 -6.22
CA ILE A 11 -4.07 16.46 -6.83
C ILE A 11 -4.53 15.09 -6.35
N ILE A 12 -3.62 14.11 -6.34
CA ILE A 12 -3.89 12.74 -5.88
C ILE A 12 -4.34 12.77 -4.42
N THR A 13 -3.66 13.54 -3.57
CA THR A 13 -4.00 13.67 -2.15
C THR A 13 -5.38 14.30 -1.94
N TYR A 14 -5.70 15.40 -2.61
CA TYR A 14 -7.02 16.04 -2.47
C TYR A 14 -8.15 15.12 -2.92
N VAL A 15 -7.96 14.47 -4.07
CA VAL A 15 -8.95 13.54 -4.62
C VAL A 15 -9.12 12.32 -3.71
N ALA A 16 -8.05 11.78 -3.14
CA ALA A 16 -8.12 10.70 -2.16
C ALA A 16 -8.85 11.12 -0.88
N ALA A 17 -8.61 12.34 -0.38
CA ALA A 17 -9.31 12.87 0.79
C ALA A 17 -10.82 13.04 0.54
N VAL A 18 -11.21 13.57 -0.62
CA VAL A 18 -12.63 13.65 -1.03
C VAL A 18 -13.23 12.26 -1.15
N SER A 19 -12.53 11.31 -1.77
CA SER A 19 -12.97 9.92 -1.88
C SER A 19 -13.20 9.26 -0.52
N LEU A 20 -12.33 9.53 0.47
CA LEU A 20 -12.49 9.02 1.82
C LEU A 20 -13.75 9.60 2.49
N GLY A 21 -13.98 10.92 2.34
CA GLY A 21 -15.18 11.57 2.86
C GLY A 21 -16.46 11.01 2.23
N VAL A 22 -16.47 10.81 0.91
CA VAL A 22 -17.58 10.18 0.19
C VAL A 22 -17.78 8.74 0.64
N HIS A 23 -16.71 7.96 0.82
CA HIS A 23 -16.81 6.60 1.32
C HIS A 23 -17.46 6.56 2.71
N PHE A 24 -16.99 7.40 3.63
CA PHE A 24 -17.54 7.47 4.98
C PHE A 24 -19.04 7.82 4.97
N PHE A 25 -19.42 8.84 4.21
CA PHE A 25 -20.82 9.25 4.07
C PHE A 25 -21.69 8.15 3.45
N LEU A 26 -21.24 7.51 2.36
CA LEU A 26 -21.98 6.45 1.70
C LEU A 26 -22.07 5.19 2.56
N SER A 27 -21.03 4.83 3.31
CA SER A 27 -21.07 3.70 4.24
C SER A 27 -22.11 3.93 5.32
N TRP A 28 -22.16 5.13 5.92
CA TRP A 28 -23.23 5.48 6.86
C TRP A 28 -24.61 5.42 6.20
N LEU A 29 -24.77 6.06 5.04
CA LEU A 29 -26.05 6.14 4.35
C LEU A 29 -26.58 4.76 3.94
N LEU A 30 -25.75 3.95 3.29
CA LEU A 30 -26.18 2.66 2.74
C LEU A 30 -26.27 1.56 3.80
N MET A 31 -25.36 1.54 4.77
CA MET A 31 -25.36 0.50 5.80
C MET A 31 -26.27 0.82 6.98
N VAL A 32 -26.31 2.08 7.45
CA VAL A 32 -27.03 2.44 8.68
C VAL A 32 -28.41 2.98 8.36
N TYR A 33 -28.52 3.91 7.41
CA TYR A 33 -29.80 4.56 7.12
C TYR A 33 -30.72 3.67 6.25
N PHE A 34 -30.16 3.02 5.22
CA PHE A 34 -30.92 2.12 4.33
C PHE A 34 -30.85 0.63 4.73
N ASP A 35 -30.08 0.28 5.76
CA ASP A 35 -29.92 -1.09 6.27
C ASP A 35 -29.58 -2.14 5.19
N LEU A 36 -28.76 -1.76 4.21
CA LEU A 36 -28.39 -2.66 3.10
C LEU A 36 -27.26 -3.65 3.48
N GLY A 37 -26.84 -3.67 4.75
CA GLY A 37 -25.82 -4.56 5.28
C GLY A 37 -24.54 -4.61 4.44
N ILE A 38 -24.08 -5.83 4.11
CA ILE A 38 -22.86 -6.07 3.33
C ILE A 38 -22.97 -5.50 1.91
N THR A 39 -24.15 -5.56 1.28
CA THR A 39 -24.35 -4.99 -0.04
C THR A 39 -24.10 -3.48 -0.01
N GLY A 40 -24.60 -2.78 1.03
CA GLY A 40 -24.33 -1.37 1.25
C GLY A 40 -22.84 -1.05 1.39
N ALA A 41 -22.11 -1.84 2.18
CA ALA A 41 -20.66 -1.70 2.38
C ALA A 41 -19.87 -1.88 1.06
N MET A 42 -20.23 -2.89 0.27
CA MET A 42 -19.58 -3.16 -1.01
C MET A 42 -19.87 -2.04 -2.02
N THR A 43 -21.10 -1.56 -2.08
CA THR A 43 -21.49 -0.45 -2.96
C THR A 43 -20.76 0.85 -2.59
N SER A 44 -20.69 1.20 -1.30
CA SER A 44 -19.97 2.41 -0.86
C SER A 44 -18.48 2.35 -1.20
N MET A 45 -17.85 1.17 -1.07
CA MET A 45 -16.46 0.94 -1.43
C MET A 45 -16.24 1.04 -2.94
N LEU A 46 -17.12 0.43 -3.74
CA LEU A 46 -17.05 0.48 -5.20
C LEU A 46 -17.12 1.92 -5.70
N VAL A 47 -18.11 2.70 -5.25
CA VAL A 47 -18.28 4.09 -5.67
C VAL A 47 -17.07 4.94 -5.27
N ALA A 48 -16.62 4.81 -4.02
CA ALA A 48 -15.45 5.52 -3.54
C ALA A 48 -14.19 5.19 -4.34
N SER A 49 -13.92 3.91 -4.62
CA SER A 49 -12.71 3.49 -5.34
C SER A 49 -12.63 4.02 -6.79
N TRP A 50 -13.77 4.23 -7.46
CA TRP A 50 -13.79 4.78 -8.81
C TRP A 50 -13.61 6.30 -8.87
N LEU A 51 -13.99 7.02 -7.82
CA LEU A 51 -13.94 8.48 -7.79
C LEU A 51 -12.52 9.02 -8.05
N PRO A 52 -11.44 8.50 -7.40
CA PRO A 52 -10.09 8.94 -7.71
C PRO A 52 -9.64 8.68 -9.13
N ASN A 53 -10.09 7.57 -9.74
CA ASN A 53 -9.73 7.21 -11.10
C ASN A 53 -10.33 8.20 -12.10
N ILE A 54 -11.63 8.48 -11.96
CA ILE A 54 -12.35 9.41 -12.83
C ILE A 54 -11.80 10.83 -12.66
N ALA A 55 -11.64 11.29 -11.41
CA ALA A 55 -11.16 12.65 -11.14
C ALA A 55 -9.73 12.88 -11.68
N GLN A 56 -8.82 11.90 -11.52
CA GLN A 56 -7.48 12.01 -12.08
C GLN A 56 -7.49 11.96 -13.61
N LEU A 57 -8.33 11.11 -14.22
CA LEU A 57 -8.47 11.07 -15.68
C LEU A 57 -8.96 12.41 -16.24
N LEU A 58 -10.01 12.98 -15.63
CA LEU A 58 -10.52 14.31 -15.99
C LEU A 58 -9.45 15.39 -15.83
N PHE A 59 -8.69 15.38 -14.72
CA PHE A 59 -7.60 16.33 -14.53
C PHE A 59 -6.56 16.24 -15.67
N VAL A 60 -6.21 15.03 -16.11
CA VAL A 60 -5.25 14.83 -17.21
C VAL A 60 -5.83 15.30 -18.55
N THR A 61 -7.06 14.88 -18.89
CA THR A 61 -7.66 15.15 -20.20
C THR A 61 -8.15 16.59 -20.36
N CYS A 62 -8.55 17.27 -19.27
CA CYS A 62 -8.97 18.67 -19.27
C CYS A 62 -7.80 19.67 -19.19
N GLY A 63 -6.57 19.22 -19.41
CA GLY A 63 -5.41 20.11 -19.57
C GLY A 63 -4.54 20.31 -18.32
N GLY A 64 -4.67 19.46 -17.30
CA GLY A 64 -3.77 19.47 -16.14
C GLY A 64 -2.34 18.99 -16.46
N CYS A 65 -2.13 18.35 -17.61
CA CYS A 65 -0.87 17.73 -18.05
C CYS A 65 -0.57 17.98 -19.55
N LYS A 66 -0.66 19.22 -20.05
CA LYS A 66 -0.52 19.53 -21.50
C LYS A 66 0.81 19.12 -22.13
N ASP A 67 1.89 19.13 -21.34
CA ASP A 67 3.22 18.81 -21.85
C ASP A 67 3.40 17.31 -22.09
N THR A 68 2.77 16.47 -21.26
CA THR A 68 2.94 15.02 -21.24
C THR A 68 1.76 14.25 -21.85
N TRP A 69 0.54 14.79 -21.77
CA TRP A 69 -0.66 14.21 -22.36
C TRP A 69 -0.93 14.81 -23.74
N LYS A 70 -0.90 13.95 -24.77
CA LYS A 70 -1.17 14.32 -26.17
C LYS A 70 -2.45 13.69 -26.74
N GLY A 71 -3.30 13.14 -25.87
CA GLY A 71 -4.52 12.44 -26.26
C GLY A 71 -4.32 10.93 -26.41
N PHE A 72 -5.43 10.25 -26.69
CA PHE A 72 -5.42 8.80 -26.92
C PHE A 72 -4.80 8.47 -28.28
N SER A 73 -3.97 7.44 -28.31
CA SER A 73 -3.31 6.99 -29.53
C SER A 73 -3.04 5.48 -29.47
N TRP A 74 -3.16 4.81 -30.62
CA TRP A 74 -2.77 3.41 -30.76
C TRP A 74 -1.29 3.16 -30.49
N LEU A 75 -0.45 4.20 -30.54
CA LEU A 75 0.96 4.09 -30.13
C LEU A 75 1.13 3.63 -28.68
N ALA A 76 0.14 3.87 -27.80
CA ALA A 76 0.18 3.41 -26.41
C ALA A 76 0.28 1.87 -26.28
N PHE A 77 -0.11 1.13 -27.32
CA PHE A 77 -0.09 -0.34 -27.33
C PHE A 77 1.19 -0.94 -27.92
N LYS A 78 2.09 -0.13 -28.48
CA LYS A 78 3.25 -0.63 -29.24
C LYS A 78 4.26 -1.41 -28.39
N ASP A 79 4.48 -0.97 -27.15
CA ASP A 79 5.52 -1.51 -26.25
C ASP A 79 4.93 -2.07 -24.93
N LEU A 80 3.79 -2.75 -25.01
CA LEU A 80 3.14 -3.31 -23.82
C LEU A 80 3.83 -4.54 -23.26
N TRP A 81 4.52 -5.34 -24.08
CA TRP A 81 5.10 -6.61 -23.63
C TRP A 81 6.12 -6.45 -22.48
N PRO A 82 7.08 -5.51 -22.54
CA PRO A 82 7.94 -5.22 -21.39
C PRO A 82 7.14 -4.83 -20.13
N VAL A 83 6.12 -3.97 -20.28
CA VAL A 83 5.28 -3.52 -19.16
C VAL A 83 4.51 -4.69 -18.56
N LEU A 84 3.97 -5.59 -19.38
CA LEU A 84 3.26 -6.79 -18.93
C LEU A 84 4.19 -7.73 -18.18
N LYS A 85 5.38 -8.03 -18.72
CA LYS A 85 6.38 -8.88 -18.05
C LYS A 85 6.74 -8.33 -16.66
N LEU A 86 6.89 -7.00 -16.55
CA LEU A 86 7.15 -6.32 -15.28
C LEU A 86 5.94 -6.37 -14.33
N SER A 87 4.75 -6.14 -14.85
CA SER A 87 3.50 -6.20 -14.09
C SER A 87 3.26 -7.60 -13.53
N VAL A 88 3.54 -8.65 -14.30
CA VAL A 88 3.40 -10.04 -13.85
C VAL A 88 4.40 -10.37 -12.75
N SER A 89 5.67 -9.99 -12.90
CA SER A 89 6.69 -10.26 -11.89
C SER A 89 6.42 -9.50 -10.58
N SER A 90 6.06 -8.22 -10.66
CA SER A 90 5.75 -7.40 -9.49
C SER A 90 4.42 -7.80 -8.84
N GLY A 91 3.40 -8.07 -9.65
CA GLY A 91 2.10 -8.56 -9.19
C GLY A 91 2.21 -9.91 -8.50
N GLY A 92 2.99 -10.85 -9.05
CA GLY A 92 3.22 -12.16 -8.44
C GLY A 92 3.85 -12.07 -7.05
N MET A 93 4.84 -11.19 -6.86
CA MET A 93 5.48 -10.96 -5.57
C MET A 93 4.48 -10.48 -4.51
N ILE A 94 3.67 -9.47 -4.84
CA ILE A 94 2.65 -8.92 -3.93
C ILE A 94 1.54 -9.96 -3.65
N CYS A 95 1.10 -10.69 -4.68
CA CYS A 95 0.10 -11.75 -4.51
C CYS A 95 0.57 -12.84 -3.55
N LEU A 96 1.82 -13.28 -3.67
CA LEU A 96 2.39 -14.29 -2.76
C LEU A 96 2.43 -13.79 -1.32
N GLU A 97 2.77 -12.52 -1.11
CA GLU A 97 2.78 -11.88 0.21
C GLU A 97 1.37 -11.82 0.84
N LEU A 98 0.35 -11.48 0.04
CA LEU A 98 -1.05 -11.43 0.50
C LEU A 98 -1.66 -12.82 0.70
N TRP A 99 -1.36 -13.77 -0.20
CA TRP A 99 -1.88 -15.13 -0.13
C TRP A 99 -1.29 -15.91 1.01
N TYR A 100 0.00 -15.71 1.34
CA TYR A 100 0.59 -16.32 2.53
C TYR A 100 -0.18 -15.94 3.81
N ASN A 101 -0.54 -14.67 3.98
CA ASN A 101 -1.36 -14.23 5.12
C ASN A 101 -2.75 -14.88 5.11
N THR A 102 -3.37 -15.03 3.95
CA THR A 102 -4.68 -15.71 3.83
C THR A 102 -4.57 -17.20 4.21
N ILE A 103 -3.51 -17.88 3.78
CA ILE A 103 -3.24 -19.28 4.13
C ILE A 103 -3.03 -19.41 5.64
N LEU A 104 -2.28 -18.50 6.28
CA LEU A 104 -2.10 -18.50 7.73
C LEU A 104 -3.44 -18.40 8.46
N VAL A 105 -4.30 -17.46 8.07
CA VAL A 105 -5.65 -17.34 8.66
C VAL A 105 -6.45 -18.63 8.48
N LEU A 106 -6.44 -19.23 7.29
CA LEU A 106 -7.15 -20.49 7.04
C LEU A 106 -6.64 -21.65 7.91
N LEU A 107 -5.32 -21.77 8.09
CA LEU A 107 -4.71 -22.81 8.92
C LEU A 107 -5.03 -22.62 10.41
N THR A 108 -5.03 -21.38 10.90
CA THR A 108 -5.38 -21.05 12.28
C THR A 108 -6.83 -21.40 12.62
N GLY A 109 -7.73 -21.42 11.62
CA GLY A 109 -9.11 -21.88 11.79
C GLY A 109 -9.28 -23.36 12.10
N GLY A 110 -8.23 -24.18 11.95
CA GLY A 110 -8.23 -25.59 12.31
C GLY A 110 -7.78 -25.90 13.75
N LEU A 111 -7.47 -24.89 14.57
CA LEU A 111 -6.98 -25.07 15.95
C LEU A 111 -8.10 -25.38 16.95
N LYS A 112 -7.75 -25.98 18.10
CA LYS A 112 -8.72 -26.32 19.15
C LYS A 112 -9.43 -25.10 19.75
N ASP A 113 -8.72 -23.97 19.84
CA ASP A 113 -9.25 -22.65 20.24
C ASP A 113 -9.27 -21.70 19.04
N ALA A 114 -9.80 -22.18 17.90
CA ALA A 114 -9.73 -21.49 16.61
C ALA A 114 -10.26 -20.04 16.68
N GLU A 115 -11.36 -19.78 17.39
CA GLU A 115 -11.97 -18.44 17.44
C GLU A 115 -11.01 -17.40 18.04
N VAL A 116 -10.46 -17.66 19.24
CA VAL A 116 -9.53 -16.73 19.90
C VAL A 116 -8.24 -16.55 19.10
N ALA A 117 -7.71 -17.65 18.55
CA ALA A 117 -6.49 -17.62 17.75
C ALA A 117 -6.69 -16.87 16.42
N LEU A 118 -7.83 -17.07 15.75
CA LEU A 118 -8.22 -16.39 14.52
C LEU A 118 -8.42 -14.91 14.74
N ASP A 119 -9.12 -14.51 15.80
CA ASP A 119 -9.36 -13.11 16.12
C ASP A 119 -8.04 -12.39 16.42
N ALA A 120 -7.18 -12.99 17.25
CA ALA A 120 -5.87 -12.45 17.57
C ALA A 120 -5.00 -12.29 16.31
N LEU A 121 -4.94 -13.33 15.47
CA LEU A 121 -4.20 -13.28 14.21
C LEU A 121 -4.77 -12.23 13.26
N SER A 122 -6.09 -12.11 13.16
CA SER A 122 -6.77 -11.12 12.30
C SER A 122 -6.43 -9.70 12.74
N ILE A 123 -6.38 -9.42 14.05
CA ILE A 123 -5.92 -8.14 14.59
C ILE A 123 -4.47 -7.87 14.18
N CYS A 124 -3.57 -8.84 14.36
CA CYS A 124 -2.16 -8.71 13.97
C CYS A 124 -2.00 -8.45 12.46
N VAL A 125 -2.73 -9.17 11.60
CA VAL A 125 -2.70 -8.99 10.14
C VAL A 125 -3.23 -7.62 9.74
N ASN A 126 -4.30 -7.13 10.36
CA ASN A 126 -4.83 -5.78 10.11
C ASN A 126 -3.82 -4.69 10.49
N ILE A 127 -3.17 -4.82 11.66
CA ILE A 127 -2.12 -3.91 12.09
C ILE A 127 -0.95 -3.91 11.09
N ASN A 128 -0.49 -5.09 10.68
CA ASN A 128 0.59 -5.22 9.70
C ASN A 128 0.18 -4.59 8.35
N GLY A 129 -1.08 -4.75 7.93
CA GLY A 129 -1.61 -4.12 6.72
C GLY A 129 -1.63 -2.59 6.80
N LEU A 130 -1.98 -2.01 7.95
CA LEU A 130 -1.94 -0.55 8.16
C LEU A 130 -0.51 0.00 8.06
N GLU A 131 0.46 -0.70 8.65
CA GLU A 131 1.87 -0.31 8.57
C GLU A 131 2.42 -0.45 7.15
N MET A 132 2.10 -1.55 6.47
CA MET A 132 2.52 -1.80 5.09
C MET A 132 2.07 -0.70 4.13
N MET A 133 0.91 -0.07 4.35
CA MET A 133 0.47 1.08 3.55
C MET A 133 1.39 2.29 3.69
N VAL A 134 1.98 2.49 4.87
CA VAL A 134 2.99 3.53 5.10
C VAL A 134 4.27 3.21 4.31
N ALA A 135 4.75 1.97 4.40
CA ALA A 135 5.92 1.51 3.65
C ALA A 135 5.71 1.62 2.12
N PHE A 136 4.52 1.26 1.62
CA PHE A 136 4.15 1.45 0.21
C PHE A 136 4.09 2.92 -0.21
N GLY A 137 3.68 3.82 0.68
CA GLY A 137 3.78 5.26 0.45
C GLY A 137 5.22 5.71 0.20
N PHE A 138 6.17 5.27 1.04
CA PHE A 138 7.59 5.56 0.86
C PHE A 138 8.16 4.89 -0.39
N MET A 139 7.79 3.64 -0.66
CA MET A 139 8.17 2.93 -1.88
C MET A 139 7.76 3.74 -3.12
N ALA A 140 6.50 4.18 -3.22
CA ALA A 140 6.03 4.95 -4.36
C ALA A 140 6.77 6.30 -4.51
N ALA A 141 7.01 7.00 -3.39
CA ALA A 141 7.74 8.26 -3.39
C ALA A 141 9.20 8.09 -3.82
N ALA A 142 9.88 7.08 -3.26
CA ALA A 142 11.26 6.74 -3.59
C ALA A 142 11.38 6.34 -5.06
N SER A 143 10.49 5.46 -5.55
CA SER A 143 10.48 5.02 -6.94
C SER A 143 10.40 6.20 -7.90
N VAL A 144 9.47 7.13 -7.70
CA VAL A 144 9.34 8.33 -8.56
C VAL A 144 10.60 9.19 -8.51
N ARG A 145 11.13 9.46 -7.31
CA ARG A 145 12.29 10.35 -7.12
C ARG A 145 13.54 9.75 -7.76
N VAL A 146 13.83 8.49 -7.47
CA VAL A 146 14.97 7.75 -8.00
C VAL A 146 14.86 7.62 -9.54
N SER A 147 13.70 7.26 -10.08
CA SER A 147 13.51 7.18 -11.53
C SER A 147 13.76 8.51 -12.24
N ASN A 148 13.28 9.62 -11.67
CA ASN A 148 13.48 10.95 -12.25
C ASN A 148 14.96 11.38 -12.24
N GLU A 149 15.69 11.13 -11.15
CA GLU A 149 17.12 11.46 -11.07
C GLU A 149 17.99 10.57 -11.96
N ILE A 150 17.68 9.27 -12.06
CA ILE A 150 18.36 8.39 -13.03
C ILE A 150 18.07 8.83 -14.47
N GLY A 151 16.82 9.22 -14.77
CA GLY A 151 16.44 9.75 -16.09
C GLY A 151 17.19 11.03 -16.46
N ARG A 152 17.61 11.83 -15.48
CA ARG A 152 18.47 13.01 -15.66
C ARG A 152 19.97 12.70 -15.72
N GLY A 153 20.36 11.43 -15.55
CA GLY A 153 21.76 11.02 -15.48
C GLY A 153 22.45 11.37 -14.15
N ASN A 154 21.69 11.74 -13.11
CA ASN A 154 22.24 12.21 -11.85
C ASN A 154 22.30 11.08 -10.80
N ALA A 155 23.34 10.24 -10.91
CA ALA A 155 23.52 9.10 -10.02
C ALA A 155 23.71 9.48 -8.54
N LYS A 156 24.27 10.67 -8.26
CA LYS A 156 24.46 11.15 -6.89
C LYS A 156 23.13 11.44 -6.21
N GLU A 157 22.25 12.17 -6.89
CA GLU A 157 20.92 12.50 -6.36
C GLU A 157 20.02 11.26 -6.28
N ALA A 158 20.14 10.32 -7.21
CA ALA A 158 19.43 9.04 -7.13
C ALA A 158 19.83 8.22 -5.87
N LYS A 159 21.13 8.19 -5.53
CA LYS A 159 21.62 7.55 -4.30
C LYS A 159 21.14 8.29 -3.06
N PHE A 160 21.18 9.62 -3.07
CA PHE A 160 20.69 10.43 -1.96
C PHE A 160 19.20 10.15 -1.71
N ALA A 161 18.36 10.24 -2.74
CA ALA A 161 16.92 9.96 -2.64
C ALA A 161 16.62 8.56 -2.11
N THR A 162 17.38 7.56 -2.55
CA THR A 162 17.29 6.18 -2.04
C THR A 162 17.58 6.14 -0.54
N LEU A 163 18.70 6.73 -0.10
CA LEU A 163 19.11 6.72 1.30
C LEU A 163 18.10 7.46 2.19
N THR A 164 17.62 8.63 1.76
CA THR A 164 16.65 9.39 2.55
C THR A 164 15.34 8.62 2.73
N ALA A 165 14.86 7.96 1.68
CA ALA A 165 13.63 7.17 1.74
C ALA A 165 13.77 5.97 2.69
N VAL A 166 14.86 5.21 2.58
CA VAL A 166 15.12 4.05 3.45
C VAL A 166 15.27 4.47 4.91
N LEU A 167 16.04 5.53 5.20
CA LEU A 167 16.22 6.00 6.57
C LEU A 167 14.91 6.52 7.19
N THR A 168 14.09 7.22 6.40
CA THR A 168 12.79 7.72 6.87
C THR A 168 11.84 6.57 7.17
N SER A 169 11.74 5.60 6.25
CA SER A 169 10.89 4.42 6.41
C SER A 169 11.33 3.58 7.62
N LEU A 170 12.63 3.35 7.77
CA LEU A 170 13.20 2.63 8.91
C LEU A 170 12.95 3.37 10.24
N SER A 171 13.07 4.70 10.26
CA SER A 171 12.80 5.49 11.47
C SER A 171 11.35 5.35 11.92
N ILE A 172 10.40 5.35 10.98
CA ILE A 172 8.98 5.13 11.27
C ILE A 172 8.72 3.68 11.67
N GLY A 173 9.39 2.71 11.01
CA GLY A 173 9.36 1.31 11.39
C GLY A 173 9.81 1.08 12.83
N PHE A 174 10.86 1.76 13.30
CA PHE A 174 11.28 1.72 14.70
C PHE A 174 10.23 2.29 15.66
N ILE A 175 9.55 3.37 15.27
CA ILE A 175 8.46 3.92 16.09
C ILE A 175 7.36 2.87 16.27
N PHE A 176 6.89 2.25 15.18
CA PHE A 176 5.88 1.20 15.27
C PHE A 176 6.39 -0.04 16.02
N PHE A 177 7.63 -0.45 15.78
CA PHE A 177 8.29 -1.55 16.50
C PHE A 177 8.18 -1.36 18.01
N PHE A 178 8.58 -0.20 18.54
CA PHE A 178 8.51 0.05 19.98
C PHE A 178 7.07 0.16 20.49
N VAL A 179 6.18 0.78 19.71
CA VAL A 179 4.75 0.86 20.05
C VAL A 179 4.16 -0.54 20.26
N PHE A 180 4.34 -1.46 19.30
CA PHE A 180 3.81 -2.83 19.41
C PHE A 180 4.59 -3.70 20.39
N LEU A 181 5.89 -3.47 20.55
CA LEU A 181 6.70 -4.21 21.51
C LEU A 181 6.39 -3.84 22.97
N PHE A 182 6.02 -2.59 23.27
CA PHE A 182 5.75 -2.15 24.65
C PHE A 182 4.26 -2.17 25.00
N LEU A 183 3.36 -1.98 24.03
CA LEU A 183 1.91 -1.99 24.25
C LEU A 183 1.26 -3.35 23.94
N ARG A 184 2.04 -4.44 23.97
CA ARG A 184 1.76 -5.84 23.54
C ARG A 184 0.31 -6.34 23.60
N GLY A 185 -0.47 -6.08 24.64
CA GLY A 185 -1.90 -6.46 24.66
C GLY A 185 -2.85 -5.27 24.55
N LYS A 186 -2.38 -4.09 24.90
CA LYS A 186 -3.23 -2.91 25.13
C LYS A 186 -3.81 -2.34 23.84
N ILE A 187 -3.05 -2.38 22.74
CA ILE A 187 -3.53 -1.89 21.44
C ILE A 187 -4.68 -2.75 20.90
N SER A 188 -4.70 -4.05 21.24
CA SER A 188 -5.74 -4.96 20.77
C SER A 188 -7.14 -4.57 21.25
N PHE A 189 -7.26 -3.85 22.38
CA PHE A 189 -8.55 -3.40 22.91
C PHE A 189 -9.28 -2.36 22.03
N ILE A 190 -8.61 -1.81 21.01
CA ILE A 190 -9.26 -1.01 19.97
C ILE A 190 -10.09 -1.90 19.03
N PHE A 191 -9.73 -3.18 18.92
CA PHE A 191 -10.34 -4.15 18.00
C PHE A 191 -11.22 -5.18 18.71
N THR A 192 -10.94 -5.51 19.98
CA THR A 192 -11.67 -6.54 20.72
C THR A 192 -11.95 -6.12 22.16
N THR A 193 -13.02 -6.66 22.74
CA THR A 193 -13.31 -6.56 24.18
C THR A 193 -12.92 -7.82 24.95
N SER A 194 -12.45 -8.88 24.26
CA SER A 194 -12.10 -10.16 24.87
C SER A 194 -10.68 -10.13 25.44
N GLU A 195 -10.55 -10.36 26.75
CA GLU A 195 -9.25 -10.46 27.41
C GLU A 195 -8.43 -11.66 26.90
N ALA A 196 -9.09 -12.76 26.52
CA ALA A 196 -8.42 -13.93 25.96
C ALA A 196 -7.76 -13.61 24.61
N VAL A 197 -8.46 -12.89 23.75
CA VAL A 197 -7.90 -12.43 22.46
C VAL A 197 -6.77 -11.44 22.71
N ALA A 198 -6.94 -10.50 23.64
CA ALA A 198 -5.91 -9.52 23.98
C ALA A 198 -4.62 -10.16 24.54
N ALA A 199 -4.75 -11.20 25.37
CA ALA A 199 -3.62 -11.98 25.86
C ALA A 199 -2.87 -12.67 24.71
N GLN A 200 -3.61 -13.27 23.77
CA GLN A 200 -3.00 -13.94 22.62
C GLN A 200 -2.34 -12.96 21.64
N VAL A 201 -2.90 -11.76 21.44
CA VAL A 201 -2.21 -10.68 20.71
C VAL A 201 -0.93 -10.24 21.44
N ALA A 202 -0.92 -10.25 22.77
CA ALA A 202 0.27 -9.96 23.56
C ALA A 202 1.40 -10.95 23.32
N ASP A 203 1.07 -12.23 23.19
CA ASP A 203 2.03 -13.30 22.87
C ASP A 203 2.57 -13.17 21.43
N LEU A 204 1.73 -12.75 20.48
CA LEU A 204 2.11 -12.52 19.08
C LEU A 204 2.89 -11.21 18.86
N SER A 205 2.73 -10.23 19.76
CA SER A 205 3.26 -8.87 19.58
C SER A 205 4.77 -8.77 19.36
N PRO A 206 5.65 -9.57 20.01
CA PRO A 206 7.07 -9.55 19.71
C PRO A 206 7.35 -9.91 18.24
N ILE A 207 6.71 -10.98 17.75
CA ILE A 207 6.86 -11.43 16.35
C ILE A 207 6.32 -10.35 15.41
N LEU A 208 5.12 -9.82 15.69
CA LEU A 208 4.51 -8.73 14.92
C LEU A 208 5.41 -7.48 14.87
N ALA A 209 6.00 -7.08 16.00
CA ALA A 209 6.89 -5.93 16.05
C ALA A 209 8.10 -6.13 15.13
N PHE A 210 8.77 -7.29 15.21
CA PHE A 210 9.89 -7.59 14.31
C PHE A 210 9.46 -7.65 12.84
N SER A 211 8.30 -8.25 12.54
CA SER A 211 7.73 -8.25 11.19
C SER A 211 7.52 -6.83 10.67
N ILE A 212 6.93 -5.94 11.47
CA ILE A 212 6.75 -4.52 11.14
C ILE A 212 8.10 -3.85 10.85
N LEU A 213 9.11 -4.06 11.69
CA LEU A 213 10.42 -3.44 11.48
C LEU A 213 11.04 -3.87 10.15
N LEU A 214 10.97 -5.16 9.82
CA LEU A 214 11.49 -5.69 8.55
C LEU A 214 10.66 -5.22 7.34
N ASN A 215 9.33 -5.21 7.48
CA ASN A 215 8.39 -4.78 6.46
C ASN A 215 8.46 -3.27 6.20
N SER A 216 8.95 -2.46 7.15
CA SER A 216 9.15 -1.03 6.91
C SER A 216 10.23 -0.73 5.87
N VAL A 217 11.19 -1.65 5.66
CA VAL A 217 12.34 -1.44 4.76
C VAL A 217 12.19 -2.22 3.46
N GLN A 218 11.66 -3.45 3.53
CA GLN A 218 11.61 -4.37 2.40
C GLN A 218 10.91 -3.80 1.14
N PRO A 219 9.75 -3.14 1.22
CA PRO A 219 9.06 -2.60 0.05
C PRO A 219 9.85 -1.48 -0.62
N VAL A 220 10.45 -0.60 0.17
CA VAL A 220 11.24 0.53 -0.33
C VAL A 220 12.45 0.02 -1.12
N LEU A 221 13.18 -0.95 -0.56
CA LEU A 221 14.33 -1.56 -1.24
C LEU A 221 13.90 -2.34 -2.49
N SER A 222 12.83 -3.13 -2.40
CA SER A 222 12.30 -3.90 -3.52
C SER A 222 11.93 -2.99 -4.71
N GLY A 223 11.19 -1.91 -4.44
CA GLY A 223 10.81 -0.95 -5.47
C GLY A 223 12.00 -0.28 -6.16
N ILE A 224 13.07 0.02 -5.41
CA ILE A 224 14.29 0.62 -5.97
C ILE A 224 15.10 -0.39 -6.78
N PHE A 225 15.20 -1.64 -6.30
CA PHE A 225 15.92 -2.70 -7.01
C PHE A 225 15.27 -3.03 -8.37
N THR A 226 13.93 -3.13 -8.41
CA THR A 226 13.19 -3.30 -9.66
C THR A 226 13.48 -2.18 -10.67
N LEU A 227 13.63 -0.93 -10.20
CA LEU A 227 13.98 0.19 -11.08
C LEU A 227 15.39 0.10 -11.64
N HIS A 228 16.36 -0.23 -10.78
CA HIS A 228 17.77 -0.29 -11.19
C HIS A 228 18.02 -1.39 -12.23
N PHE A 229 17.46 -2.58 -12.00
CA PHE A 229 17.61 -3.72 -12.90
C PHE A 229 17.04 -3.42 -14.30
N ASN A 230 15.88 -2.76 -14.36
CA ASN A 230 15.22 -2.48 -15.63
C ASN A 230 15.81 -1.33 -16.42
N MET A 231 16.30 -0.27 -15.77
CA MET A 231 17.01 0.80 -16.49
C MET A 231 18.36 0.33 -17.04
N PHE A 232 19.02 -0.63 -16.38
CA PHE A 232 20.21 -1.28 -16.91
C PHE A 232 19.89 -2.15 -18.13
N TYR A 233 18.74 -2.81 -18.14
CA TYR A 233 18.28 -3.62 -19.26
C TYR A 233 17.91 -2.76 -20.49
N ILE A 234 17.20 -1.64 -20.28
CA ILE A 234 16.76 -0.73 -21.36
C ILE A 234 17.93 0.03 -22.00
N LYS A 235 19.03 0.31 -21.27
CA LYS A 235 20.23 0.94 -21.84
C LYS A 235 21.12 0.00 -22.64
N ASN A 236 20.93 -1.32 -22.53
CA ASN A 236 21.75 -2.34 -23.18
C ASN A 236 21.00 -3.12 -24.28
N VAL A 237 19.86 -2.57 -24.74
CA VAL A 237 19.10 -2.99 -25.94
C VAL A 237 19.02 -1.79 -26.87
#